data_AF-A0A841SIF6-F1
#
_entry.id   AF-A0A841SIF6-F1
#
_cell.length_a   1.000
_cell.length_b   1.000
_cell.length_c   1.000
_cell.angle_alpha   90.00
_cell.angle_beta   90.00
_cell.angle_gamma   90.00
#
_symmetry.space_group_name_H-M   'P 1'
#
loop_
_entity.id
_entity.type
_entity.pdbx_description
1 polymer ?
#
loop_
_entity_poly.entity_id
_entity_poly.type
_entity_poly.pdbx_seq_one_letter_code
_entity_poly.pdbx_strand_id
1 'polypeptide(L)'
;MPELRLVVTGDEVDGERARFVRYLLGLVGRADVEVVAGADLGNRRLWFVDGVAPARVPRQATDVVGAVEKVCAAVEGPVRWVGIGPLTNLAASPL
;
A
#
# COMPACT_ATOMS: atom_id res chain seq x y z
N MET A 1 -16.01 -13.60 -3.09
CA MET A 1 -15.67 -12.28 -2.50
C MET A 1 -14.42 -11.76 -3.19
N PRO A 2 -14.24 -10.45 -3.40
CA PRO A 2 -12.96 -9.94 -3.90
C PRO A 2 -11.87 -10.20 -2.85
N GLU A 3 -10.78 -10.85 -3.28
CA GLU A 3 -9.62 -11.12 -2.44
C GLU A 3 -8.68 -9.91 -2.52
N LEU A 4 -8.50 -9.19 -1.41
CA LEU A 4 -7.51 -8.12 -1.31
C LEU A 4 -6.12 -8.72 -1.52
N ARG A 5 -5.37 -8.26 -2.52
CA ARG A 5 -4.02 -8.77 -2.85
C ARG A 5 -2.89 -7.75 -2.65
N LEU A 6 -3.20 -6.47 -2.84
CA LEU A 6 -2.22 -5.38 -2.78
C LEU A 6 -2.83 -4.17 -2.07
N VAL A 7 -2.06 -3.52 -1.21
CA VAL A 7 -2.36 -2.18 -0.68
C VAL A 7 -1.23 -1.22 -1.06
N VAL A 8 -1.58 -0.13 -1.72
CA VAL A 8 -0.65 0.96 -2.02
C VAL A 8 -1.00 2.16 -1.16
N THR A 9 -0.04 2.67 -0.39
CA THR A 9 -0.24 3.89 0.43
C THR A 9 0.28 5.13 -0.30
N GLY A 10 -0.09 6.33 0.16
CA GLY A 10 0.75 7.52 -0.08
C GLY A 10 2.06 7.39 0.70
N ASP A 11 3.10 8.10 0.28
CA ASP A 11 4.42 8.07 0.91
C ASP A 11 4.85 9.42 1.49
N GLU A 12 3.90 10.19 2.02
CA GLU A 12 4.22 11.54 2.54
C GLU A 12 4.99 11.52 3.87
N VAL A 13 5.31 10.33 4.40
CA VAL A 13 5.94 10.12 5.71
C VAL A 13 7.00 8.99 5.65
N ASP A 14 7.84 8.97 4.62
CA ASP A 14 9.03 8.07 4.52
C ASP A 14 8.72 6.57 4.77
N GLY A 15 7.62 6.09 4.19
CA GLY A 15 7.17 4.70 4.23
C GLY A 15 6.36 4.35 5.47
N GLU A 16 6.15 5.27 6.41
CA GLU A 16 5.50 4.98 7.69
C GLU A 16 4.03 4.58 7.54
N ARG A 17 3.33 5.13 6.54
CA ARG A 17 1.97 4.71 6.21
C ARG A 17 1.93 3.24 5.77
N ALA A 18 2.84 2.83 4.90
CA ALA A 18 2.95 1.45 4.45
C ALA A 18 3.36 0.51 5.60
N ARG A 19 4.27 0.94 6.48
CA ARG A 19 4.66 0.20 7.69
C ARG A 19 3.47 0.00 8.63
N PHE A 20 2.68 1.04 8.85
CA PHE A 20 1.47 0.95 9.68
C PHE A 20 0.42 0.01 9.09
N VAL A 21 0.15 0.11 7.78
CA VAL A 21 -0.74 -0.84 7.09
C VAL A 21 -0.23 -2.28 7.21
N ARG A 22 1.08 -2.50 7.05
CA ARG A 22 1.66 -3.83 7.22
C ARG A 22 1.40 -4.39 8.61
N TYR A 23 1.56 -3.57 9.65
CA TYR A 23 1.27 -3.94 11.02
C TYR A 23 -0.20 -4.33 11.21
N LEU A 24 -1.14 -3.50 10.75
CA LEU A 24 -2.58 -3.77 10.85
C LEU A 24 -2.97 -5.08 10.17
N LEU A 25 -2.46 -5.32 8.95
CA LEU A 25 -2.71 -6.57 8.23
C LEU A 25 -2.16 -7.79 8.98
N GLY A 26 -1.00 -7.67 9.65
CA GLY A 26 -0.47 -8.70 10.52
C GLY A 26 -1.40 -9.01 11.70
N LEU A 27 -1.97 -7.99 12.34
CA LEU A 27 -2.92 -8.16 13.46
C LEU A 27 -4.20 -8.93 13.06
N VAL A 28 -4.64 -8.79 11.81
CA VAL A 28 -5.83 -9.48 11.30
C VAL A 28 -5.51 -10.77 10.52
N GLY A 29 -4.27 -11.26 10.59
CA GLY A 29 -3.86 -12.51 9.96
C GLY A 29 -3.74 -12.45 8.43
N ARG A 30 -3.55 -11.26 7.85
CA ARG A 30 -3.43 -11.01 6.39
C ARG A 30 -2.02 -10.67 5.95
N ALA A 31 -1.05 -11.44 6.42
CA ALA A 31 0.36 -11.27 6.04
C ALA A 31 0.61 -11.58 4.54
N ASP A 32 -0.32 -12.29 3.90
CA ASP A 32 -0.32 -12.61 2.46
C ASP A 32 -0.50 -11.39 1.55
N VAL A 33 -1.12 -10.31 2.06
CA VAL A 33 -1.37 -9.09 1.27
C VAL A 33 -0.08 -8.30 1.12
N GLU A 34 0.33 -8.03 -0.13
CA GLU A 34 1.48 -7.17 -0.43
C GLU A 34 1.16 -5.71 -0.08
N VAL A 35 2.15 -5.00 0.48
CA VAL A 35 2.03 -3.58 0.81
C VAL A 35 3.18 -2.83 0.18
N VAL A 36 2.88 -1.72 -0.47
CA VAL A 36 3.86 -0.88 -1.16
C VAL A 36 3.63 0.59 -0.78
N ALA A 37 4.71 1.30 -0.49
CA ALA A 37 4.70 2.75 -0.33
C ALA A 37 4.65 3.41 -1.72
N GLY A 38 3.65 4.23 -1.96
CA GLY A 38 3.49 4.94 -3.23
C GLY A 38 4.31 6.22 -3.33
N ALA A 39 3.78 7.24 -3.99
CA ALA A 39 4.49 8.50 -4.17
C ALA A 39 4.36 9.43 -2.94
N ASP A 40 5.43 10.15 -2.63
CA ASP A 40 5.41 11.33 -1.76
C ASP A 40 4.93 12.54 -2.58
N LEU A 41 3.79 13.11 -2.20
CA LEU A 41 3.23 14.32 -2.82
C LEU A 41 3.55 15.61 -2.04
N GLY A 42 4.44 15.53 -1.06
CA GLY A 42 4.92 16.65 -0.24
C GLY A 42 3.98 17.06 0.89
N ASN A 43 2.89 16.33 1.14
CA ASN A 43 1.91 16.69 2.17
C ASN A 43 2.12 15.93 3.49
N ARG A 44 2.94 16.49 4.37
CA ARG A 44 3.25 15.90 5.68
C ARG A 44 2.21 16.21 6.77
N ARG A 45 1.09 16.84 6.43
CA ARG A 45 0.06 17.16 7.42
C ARG A 45 -0.68 15.87 7.81
N LEU A 46 -1.10 15.77 9.07
CA LEU A 46 -1.93 14.67 9.60
C LEU A 46 -1.26 13.27 9.61
N TRP A 47 -0.12 13.16 10.32
CA TRP A 47 0.41 11.88 10.80
C TRP A 47 0.13 11.73 12.30
N PHE A 48 -1.00 11.10 12.65
CA PHE A 48 -1.46 10.98 14.04
C PHE A 48 -1.25 9.58 14.64
N VAL A 49 -0.73 8.63 13.86
CA VAL A 49 -0.45 7.24 14.30
C VAL A 49 1.05 7.00 14.51
N ASP A 50 1.78 8.06 14.80
CA ASP A 50 3.22 7.98 15.08
C ASP A 50 3.51 7.04 16.25
N GLY A 51 4.52 6.19 16.10
CA GLY A 51 4.90 5.19 17.11
C GLY A 51 3.90 4.05 17.33
N VAL A 52 2.78 3.98 16.61
CA VAL A 52 1.80 2.88 16.75
C VAL A 52 2.33 1.57 16.17
N ALA A 53 3.03 1.64 15.03
CA ALA A 53 3.68 0.47 14.44
C ALA A 53 4.97 0.14 15.22
N PRO A 54 5.12 -1.09 15.75
CA PRO A 54 6.36 -1.48 16.43
C PRO A 54 7.58 -1.38 15.50
N ALA A 55 8.73 -0.98 16.04
CA ALA A 55 9.97 -0.82 15.26
C ALA A 55 10.44 -2.09 14.50
N ARG A 56 9.98 -3.27 14.94
CA ARG A 56 10.25 -4.56 14.28
C ARG A 56 9.51 -4.74 12.95
N VAL A 57 8.50 -3.92 12.66
CA VAL A 57 7.77 -3.99 11.39
C VAL A 57 8.67 -3.42 10.30
N PRO A 58 8.98 -4.17 9.24
CA PRO A 58 9.93 -3.71 8.23
C PRO A 58 9.37 -2.54 7.41
N ARG A 59 10.26 -1.76 6.79
CA ARG A 59 9.86 -0.86 5.70
C ARG A 59 9.35 -1.68 4.51
N GLN A 60 8.38 -1.13 3.79
CA GLN A 60 7.80 -1.78 2.62
C GLN A 60 8.50 -1.29 1.35
N ALA A 61 8.38 -2.06 0.27
CA ALA A 61 8.92 -1.68 -1.04
C ALA A 61 8.21 -0.43 -1.58
N THR A 62 8.79 0.20 -2.60
CA THR A 62 8.28 1.43 -3.25
C THR A 62 7.92 1.27 -4.72
N ASP A 63 8.11 0.07 -5.28
CA ASP A 63 7.82 -0.23 -6.69
C ASP A 63 6.33 -0.52 -6.89
N VAL A 64 5.53 0.54 -7.03
CA VAL A 64 4.09 0.45 -7.25
C VAL A 64 3.76 -0.23 -8.58
N VAL A 65 4.47 0.12 -9.65
CA VAL A 65 4.19 -0.39 -10.99
C VAL A 65 4.43 -1.89 -11.05
N GLY A 66 5.60 -2.35 -10.59
CA GLY A 66 5.91 -3.78 -10.55
C GLY A 66 4.94 -4.57 -9.65
N ALA A 67 4.47 -3.99 -8.55
CA ALA A 67 3.46 -4.64 -7.71
C ALA A 67 2.09 -4.75 -8.38
N VAL A 68 1.65 -3.73 -9.11
CA VAL A 68 0.40 -3.80 -9.88
C VAL A 68 0.51 -4.81 -11.02
N GLU A 69 1.62 -4.82 -11.75
CA GLU A 69 1.89 -5.80 -12.81
C GLU A 69 1.81 -7.23 -12.30
N LYS A 70 2.39 -7.53 -11.12
CA LYS A 70 2.28 -8.84 -10.48
C LYS A 70 0.83 -9.24 -10.17
N VAL A 71 0.02 -8.32 -9.66
CA VAL A 71 -1.40 -8.59 -9.39
C VAL A 71 -2.15 -8.90 -10.69
N CYS A 72 -1.96 -8.09 -11.73
CA CYS A 72 -2.58 -8.28 -13.03
C CYS A 72 -2.17 -9.60 -13.68
N ALA A 73 -0.90 -10.01 -13.56
CA ALA A 73 -0.44 -11.29 -14.09
C ALA A 73 -0.99 -12.51 -13.33
N ALA A 74 -1.39 -12.35 -12.07
CA ALA A 74 -1.84 -13.44 -11.19
C ALA A 74 -3.37 -13.59 -11.10
N VAL A 75 -4.14 -12.76 -11.79
CA VAL A 75 -5.61 -12.77 -11.75
C VAL A 75 -6.15 -13.00 -13.16
N GLU A 76 -7.02 -13.99 -13.31
CA GLU A 76 -7.79 -14.16 -14.53
C GLU A 76 -8.93 -13.13 -14.56
N GLY A 77 -8.95 -12.29 -15.60
CA GLY A 77 -9.98 -11.27 -15.78
C GLY A 77 -9.70 -9.95 -15.06
N PRO A 78 -10.70 -9.07 -14.93
CA PRO A 78 -10.47 -7.69 -14.50
C PRO A 78 -10.11 -7.57 -13.02
N VAL A 79 -9.07 -6.79 -12.73
CA VAL A 79 -8.69 -6.36 -11.38
C VAL A 79 -9.54 -5.16 -10.97
N ARG A 80 -10.02 -5.15 -9.72
CA ARG A 80 -10.79 -4.02 -9.17
C ARG A 80 -9.88 -3.17 -8.29
N TRP A 81 -9.77 -1.88 -8.63
CA TRP A 81 -9.09 -0.90 -7.81
C TRP A 81 -10.09 -0.16 -6.91
N VAL A 82 -9.82 -0.10 -5.60
CA VAL A 82 -10.61 0.69 -4.65
C VAL A 82 -9.72 1.79 -4.08
N GLY A 83 -10.01 3.03 -4.45
CA GLY A 83 -9.27 4.20 -3.98
C GLY A 83 -9.91 4.83 -2.75
N ILE A 84 -9.12 5.01 -1.68
CA ILE A 84 -9.50 5.79 -0.50
C ILE A 84 -8.37 6.79 -0.24
N GLY A 85 -8.56 8.04 -0.71
CA GLY A 85 -7.53 9.07 -0.71
C GLY A 85 -7.20 9.58 -2.12
N PRO A 86 -6.08 10.30 -2.30
CA PRO A 86 -5.63 10.75 -3.62
C PRO A 86 -5.39 9.58 -4.59
N LEU A 87 -5.77 9.76 -5.86
CA LEU A 87 -5.67 8.73 -6.91
C LEU A 87 -4.36 8.80 -7.71
N THR A 88 -3.31 9.42 -7.17
CA THR A 88 -2.03 9.61 -7.88
C THR A 88 -1.32 8.30 -8.20
N ASN A 89 -1.35 7.33 -7.27
CA ASN A 89 -0.80 5.99 -7.50
C ASN A 89 -1.53 5.28 -8.65
N LEU A 90 -2.84 5.49 -8.78
CA LEU A 90 -3.64 4.95 -9.88
C LEU A 90 -3.24 5.60 -11.22
N ALA A 91 -3.10 6.93 -11.22
CA ALA A 91 -2.74 7.68 -12.42
C ALA A 91 -1.33 7.33 -12.96
N ALA A 92 -0.41 6.91 -12.09
CA ALA A 92 0.91 6.45 -12.47
C ALA A 92 0.96 4.96 -12.87
N SER A 93 -0.12 4.21 -12.64
CA SER A 93 -0.18 2.77 -12.93
C SER A 93 -0.63 2.52 -14.37
N PRO A 94 -0.01 1.57 -15.09
CA PRO A 94 -0.51 1.11 -16.38
C PRO A 94 -1.70 0.16 -16.12
N LEU A 95 -2.92 0.71 -16.07
CA LEU A 95 -4.16 -0.08 -16.16
C LEU A 95 -4.67 -0.10 -17.60
#